data_AF-A0A8H7W0P2-F1
#
_entry.id   AF-A0A8H7W0P2-F1
#
_cell.length_a   1.000
_cell.length_b   1.000
_cell.length_c   1.000
_cell.angle_alpha   90.00
_cell.angle_beta   90.00
_cell.angle_gamma   90.00
#
_symmetry.space_group_name_H-M   'P 1'
#
loop_
_entity.id
_entity.type
_entity.pdbx_description
1 polymer ?
#
loop_
_entity_poly.entity_id
_entity_poly.type
_entity_poly.pdbx_seq_one_letter_code
_entity_poly.pdbx_strand_id
1 'polypeptide(L)'
;MTTTEVKKANVLLLGGGAVGTIAALNIESGGLGSVTAVLRSNFKVVQDEGYVIESVDHGKLKGWRPTRVVNSVPDVIKESLPPFDYI
;
A
#
# COMPACT_ATOMS: atom_id res chain seq x y z
N MET A 1 -15.88 -26.52 -6.37
CA MET A 1 -16.02 -25.07 -6.20
C MET A 1 -14.72 -24.44 -6.67
N THR A 2 -14.68 -23.93 -7.90
CA THR A 2 -13.50 -23.24 -8.44
C THR A 2 -13.50 -21.82 -7.86
N THR A 3 -12.61 -21.56 -6.90
CA THR A 3 -12.34 -20.21 -6.44
C THR A 3 -11.71 -19.46 -7.60
N THR A 4 -12.48 -18.62 -8.28
CA THR A 4 -11.92 -17.69 -9.26
C THR A 4 -11.05 -16.71 -8.47
N GLU A 5 -9.73 -16.86 -8.53
CA GLU A 5 -8.84 -15.86 -7.94
C GLU A 5 -9.09 -14.52 -8.64
N VAL A 6 -9.71 -13.59 -7.91
CA VAL A 6 -9.86 -12.22 -8.39
C VAL A 6 -8.47 -11.62 -8.43
N LYS A 7 -7.97 -11.32 -9.63
CA LYS A 7 -6.68 -10.66 -9.82
C LYS A 7 -6.69 -9.34 -9.04
N LYS A 8 -5.77 -9.20 -8.08
CA LYS A 8 -5.58 -7.96 -7.32
C LYS A 8 -5.07 -6.86 -8.25
N ALA A 9 -5.61 -5.65 -8.10
CA ALA A 9 -5.10 -4.46 -8.77
C ALA A 9 -3.71 -4.08 -8.23
N ASN A 10 -2.78 -3.72 -9.11
CA ASN A 10 -1.47 -3.19 -8.74
C ASN A 10 -1.55 -1.66 -8.64
N VAL A 11 -1.47 -1.10 -7.43
CA VAL A 11 -1.73 0.33 -7.18
C VAL A 11 -0.46 1.06 -6.73
N LEU A 12 -0.18 2.21 -7.34
CA LEU A 12 0.90 3.10 -6.93
C LEU A 12 0.34 4.29 -6.13
N LEU A 13 0.56 4.33 -4.83
CA LEU A 13 0.09 5.43 -3.99
C LEU A 13 1.18 6.49 -3.80
N LEU A 14 0.96 7.70 -4.30
CA LEU A 14 1.88 8.82 -4.10
C LEU A 14 1.58 9.58 -2.80
N GLY A 15 2.37 9.31 -1.76
CA GLY A 15 2.27 9.95 -0.46
C GLY A 15 1.40 9.18 0.53
N GLY A 16 1.92 8.95 1.74
CA GLY A 16 1.24 8.22 2.81
C GLY A 16 1.05 9.09 4.06
N GLY A 17 0.36 10.21 3.88
CA GLY A 17 -0.28 10.94 4.99
C GLY A 17 -1.59 10.25 5.39
N ALA A 18 -2.35 10.83 6.33
CA ALA A 18 -3.53 10.17 6.92
C ALA A 18 -4.51 9.59 5.86
N VAL A 19 -4.87 10.37 4.84
CA VAL A 19 -5.80 9.93 3.79
C VAL A 19 -5.20 8.80 2.95
N GLY A 20 -3.95 8.95 2.49
CA GLY A 20 -3.27 7.94 1.69
C GLY A 20 -3.08 6.62 2.44
N THR A 21 -2.76 6.70 3.73
CA THR A 21 -2.63 5.53 4.62
C THR A 21 -3.94 4.76 4.74
N ILE A 22 -5.06 5.45 4.98
CA ILE A 22 -6.37 4.78 5.11
C ILE A 22 -6.88 4.28 3.76
N ALA A 23 -6.63 4.99 2.66
CA ALA A 23 -6.95 4.52 1.31
C ALA A 23 -6.20 3.21 1.00
N ALA A 24 -4.89 3.16 1.26
CA ALA A 24 -4.08 1.96 1.09
C ALA A 24 -4.58 0.81 1.99
N LEU A 25 -4.90 1.11 3.26
CA LEU A 25 -5.45 0.11 4.18
C LEU A 25 -6.77 -0.47 3.66
N ASN A 26 -7.68 0.36 3.17
CA ASN A 26 -8.96 -0.07 2.62
C ASN A 26 -8.80 -1.00 1.40
N ILE A 27 -7.93 -0.62 0.46
CA ILE A 27 -7.65 -1.40 -0.75
C ILE A 27 -7.13 -2.79 -0.38
N GLU A 28 -6.18 -2.86 0.55
CA GLU A 28 -5.55 -4.13 0.93
C GLU A 28 -6.45 -4.98 1.84
N SER A 29 -7.15 -4.35 2.80
CA SER A 29 -8.08 -5.05 3.70
C SER A 29 -9.28 -5.63 2.95
N GLY A 30 -9.72 -4.96 1.87
CA GLY A 30 -10.76 -5.47 0.98
C GLY A 30 -10.29 -6.63 0.09
N GLY A 31 -8.98 -6.93 0.06
CA GLY A 31 -8.40 -7.98 -0.79
C GLY A 31 -8.42 -7.67 -2.29
N LEU A 32 -8.73 -6.42 -2.67
CA LEU A 32 -8.94 -6.01 -4.06
C LEU A 32 -7.66 -5.51 -4.75
N GLY A 33 -6.64 -5.15 -3.98
CA GLY A 33 -5.39 -4.63 -4.53
C GLY A 33 -4.17 -4.86 -3.65
N SER A 34 -3.01 -4.59 -4.24
CA SER A 34 -1.71 -4.52 -3.60
C SER A 34 -1.14 -3.13 -3.83
N VAL A 35 -0.73 -2.46 -2.75
CA VAL A 35 -0.35 -1.05 -2.80
C VAL A 35 1.17 -0.90 -2.65
N THR A 36 1.77 -0.18 -3.59
CA THR A 36 3.13 0.38 -3.48
C THR A 36 3.03 1.84 -3.06
N ALA A 37 3.38 2.18 -1.83
CA ALA A 37 3.36 3.54 -1.32
C ALA A 37 4.71 4.23 -1.51
N VAL A 38 4.72 5.34 -2.25
CA VAL A 38 5.88 6.22 -2.42
C VAL A 38 5.86 7.28 -1.32
N LEU A 39 6.79 7.17 -0.39
CA LEU A 39 6.90 8.05 0.78
C LEU A 39 8.18 8.86 0.70
N ARG A 40 8.14 10.16 1.01
CA ARG A 40 9.37 10.96 1.16
C ARG A 40 9.69 11.22 2.62
N SER A 41 8.90 12.07 3.27
CA SER A 41 9.19 12.55 4.63
C SER A 41 9.16 11.45 5.70
N ASN A 42 8.21 10.52 5.61
CA ASN A 42 8.00 9.47 6.63
C ASN A 42 8.48 8.07 6.18
N PHE A 43 9.19 7.96 5.06
CA PHE A 43 9.62 6.67 4.51
C PHE A 43 10.30 5.79 5.55
N LYS A 44 11.31 6.31 6.24
CA LYS A 44 12.11 5.52 7.17
C LYS A 44 11.31 5.01 8.37
N VAL A 45 10.50 5.89 8.98
CA VAL A 45 9.63 5.52 10.10
C VAL A 45 8.61 4.47 9.67
N VAL A 46 7.96 4.64 8.51
CA VAL A 46 6.99 3.65 8.03
C VAL A 46 7.66 2.34 7.64
N GLN A 47 8.84 2.38 7.03
CA GLN A 47 9.60 1.18 6.67
C GLN A 47 10.04 0.39 7.90
N ASP A 48 10.49 1.07 8.96
CA ASP A 48 11.10 0.43 10.14
C ASP A 48 10.06 0.10 11.23
N GLU A 49 9.04 0.94 11.40
CA GLU A 49 8.04 0.83 12.48
C GLU A 49 6.62 0.55 11.96
N GLY A 50 6.29 1.05 10.77
CA GLY A 50 4.94 0.97 10.20
C GLY A 50 3.98 2.02 10.79
N TYR A 51 2.74 2.02 10.32
CA TYR A 51 1.70 2.91 10.82
C TYR A 51 1.04 2.34 12.07
N VAL A 52 0.70 3.25 12.99
CA VAL A 52 -0.28 2.99 14.05
C VAL A 52 -1.60 3.59 13.60
N ILE A 53 -2.62 2.74 13.46
CA ILE A 53 -3.94 3.12 12.97
C ILE A 53 -4.95 2.76 14.05
N GLU A 54 -5.71 3.75 14.51
CA GLU A 54 -6.90 3.53 15.32
C GLU A 54 -8.12 3.94 14.50
N SER A 55 -8.94 2.95 14.13
CA SER A 55 -10.13 3.14 13.31
C SER A 55 -11.29 2.36 13.93
N VAL A 56 -12.50 2.92 13.81
CA VAL A 56 -13.73 2.20 14.18
C VAL A 56 -13.96 1.01 13.24
N ASP A 57 -13.63 1.15 11.95
CA ASP A 57 -13.87 0.14 10.92
C ASP A 57 -12.79 -0.97 10.91
N HIS A 58 -11.53 -0.60 11.17
CA HIS A 58 -10.39 -1.54 11.10
C HIS A 58 -9.80 -1.93 12.47
N GLY A 59 -10.34 -1.36 13.56
CA GLY A 59 -9.80 -1.56 14.90
C GLY A 59 -8.44 -0.87 15.09
N LYS A 60 -7.59 -1.47 15.94
CA LYS A 60 -6.27 -0.94 16.29
C LYS A 60 -5.17 -1.77 15.61
N LEU A 61 -4.50 -1.17 14.64
CA LEU A 61 -3.37 -1.76 13.95
C LEU A 61 -2.08 -1.08 14.43
N LYS A 62 -1.09 -1.87 14.84
CA LYS A 62 0.25 -1.39 15.18
C LYS A 62 1.27 -1.97 14.21
N GLY A 63 2.04 -1.11 13.58
CA GLY A 63 3.07 -1.47 12.62
C GLY A 63 2.54 -1.97 11.28
N TRP A 64 1.32 -1.54 10.91
CA TRP A 64 0.77 -1.88 9.60
C TRP A 64 1.55 -1.17 8.48
N ARG A 65 1.77 -1.86 7.36
CA ARG A 65 2.41 -1.31 6.17
C ARG A 65 1.64 -1.76 4.93
N PRO A 66 1.58 -0.92 3.88
CA PRO A 66 1.21 -1.39 2.55
C PRO A 66 2.11 -2.52 2.07
N THR A 67 1.67 -3.27 1.06
CA THR A 67 2.41 -4.37 0.42
C THR A 67 3.86 -3.98 0.11
N ARG A 68 4.09 -2.76 -0.39
CA ARG A 68 5.44 -2.23 -0.61
C ARG A 68 5.52 -0.76 -0.21
N VAL A 69 6.65 -0.37 0.38
CA VAL A 69 6.97 1.01 0.72
C VAL A 69 8.29 1.36 0.03
N VAL A 70 8.33 2.50 -0.65
CA VAL A 70 9.52 2.97 -1.39
C VAL A 70 9.73 4.46 -1.15
N ASN A 71 10.98 4.92 -1.24
CA ASN A 71 11.35 6.32 -1.02
C ASN A 71 11.29 7.20 -2.28
N SER A 72 11.06 6.58 -3.43
CA SER A 72 11.02 7.20 -4.75
C SER A 72 10.11 6.40 -5.68
N VAL A 73 9.63 7.03 -6.76
CA VAL A 73 8.79 6.35 -7.75
C VAL A 73 9.62 5.27 -8.44
N PRO A 74 9.17 4.00 -8.43
CA PRO A 74 9.93 2.90 -9.01
C PRO A 74 9.95 2.99 -10.54
N ASP A 75 11.07 2.56 -11.12
CA ASP A 75 11.22 2.46 -12.57
C ASP A 75 10.78 1.06 -13.01
N VAL A 76 9.56 0.95 -13.52
CA VAL A 76 8.95 -0.36 -13.83
C VAL A 76 9.72 -1.16 -14.89
N ILE A 77 10.44 -0.49 -15.80
CA ILE A 77 11.24 -1.16 -16.83
C ILE A 77 12.55 -1.65 -16.21
N LYS A 78 13.30 -0.76 -15.53
CA LYS A 78 14.60 -1.11 -14.96
C LYS A 78 14.48 -2.14 -13.83
N GLU A 79 13.44 -2.05 -13.02
CA GLU A 79 13.19 -2.96 -11.90
C GLU A 79 12.40 -4.22 -12.32
N SER A 80 12.03 -4.36 -13.60
CA SER A 80 11.22 -5.48 -14.11
C SER A 80 9.93 -5.70 -13.33
N LEU A 81 9.24 -4.61 -12.99
CA LEU A 81 7.98 -4.61 -12.25
C LEU A 81 6.80 -4.59 -13.22
N PRO A 82 5.65 -5.19 -12.86
CA PRO A 82 4.43 -5.00 -13.64
C PRO A 82 4.03 -3.51 -13.63
N PRO A 83 3.41 -3.01 -14.71
CA PRO A 83 2.81 -1.68 -14.72
C PRO A 83 1.73 -1.58 -13.63
N PHE A 84 1.52 -0.37 -13.12
CA PHE A 84 0.44 -0.10 -12.18
C PHE A 84 -0.88 0.09 -12.93
N ASP A 85 -1.93 -0.52 -12.40
CA ASP A 85 -3.30 -0.38 -12.91
C ASP A 85 -3.89 0.98 -12.49
N TYR A 86 -3.49 1.50 -11.33
CA TYR A 86 -3.95 2.77 -10.76
C TYR A 86 -2.80 3.56 -10.09
N ILE A 87 -2.94 4.89 -10.07
CA ILE A 87 -2.06 5.85 -9.39
C ILE A 87 -2.89 6.77 -8.50
#